data_AF-A0A516WYE6-F1
#
_entry.id   AF-A0A516WYE6-F1
#
_cell.length_a   1.000
_cell.length_b   1.000
_cell.length_c   1.000
_cell.angle_alpha   90.00
_cell.angle_beta   90.00
_cell.angle_gamma   90.00
#
_symmetry.space_group_name_H-M   'P 1'
#
loop_
_entity.id
_entity.type
_entity.pdbx_description
1 polymer ?
#
loop_
_entity_poly.entity_id
_entity_poly.type
_entity_poly.pdbx_seq_one_letter_code
_entity_poly.pdbx_strand_id
1 'polypeptide(L)' 'MVARIIFNGFTYDISQTRLDATRELLQRFAEGKTMGVVMSLTHDGARHHLFITPGAPITLIE' A
#
# COMPACT_ATOMS: atom_id res chain seq x y z
N MET A 1 3.70 -7.55 15.96
CA MET A 1 4.02 -7.94 14.57
C MET A 1 4.00 -6.66 13.74
N VAL A 2 5.02 -6.42 12.91
CA VAL A 2 5.11 -5.23 12.05
C VAL A 2 4.94 -5.71 10.62
N ALA A 3 3.88 -5.26 9.96
CA ALA A 3 3.58 -5.59 8.58
C ALA A 3 4.39 -4.69 7.63
N ARG A 4 4.59 -5.13 6.38
CA ARG A 4 5.40 -4.36 5.41
C ARG A 4 4.76 -4.25 4.04
N ILE A 5 5.00 -3.11 3.39
CA ILE A 5 4.68 -2.88 1.98
C ILE A 5 5.98 -2.65 1.22
N ILE A 6 6.13 -3.33 0.08
CA ILE A 6 7.18 -3.03 -0.88
C ILE A 6 6.55 -2.28 -2.06
N PHE A 7 7.01 -1.05 -2.28
CA PHE A 7 6.56 -0.21 -3.40
C PHE A 7 7.76 0.47 -4.06
N ASN A 8 7.91 0.27 -5.37
CA ASN A 8 9.02 0.82 -6.17
C ASN A 8 10.42 0.56 -5.56
N GLY A 9 10.64 -0.63 -4.99
CA GLY A 9 11.90 -1.01 -4.35
C GLY A 9 12.09 -0.52 -2.91
N PHE A 10 11.18 0.29 -2.36
CA PHE A 10 11.22 0.75 -0.98
C PHE A 10 10.36 -0.13 -0.07
N THR A 11 10.87 -0.45 1.12
CA THR A 11 10.14 -1.18 2.16
C THR A 11 9.62 -0.22 3.22
N TYR A 12 8.32 -0.26 3.46
CA TYR A 12 7.62 0.56 4.45
C TYR A 12 7.07 -0.32 5.57
N ASP A 13 7.45 -0.03 6.80
CA ASP A 13 6.82 -0.63 7.97
C ASP A 13 5.45 0.01 8.22
N ILE A 14 4.43 -0.82 8.44
CA ILE A 14 3.06 -0.39 8.69
C ILE A 14 2.41 -1.21 9.80
N SER A 15 1.35 -0.68 10.40
CA SER A 15 0.53 -1.45 11.34
C SER A 15 -0.30 -2.50 10.62
N GLN A 16 -0.66 -3.59 11.31
CA GLN A 16 -1.52 -4.64 10.77
C GLN A 16 -2.85 -4.08 10.26
N THR A 17 -3.49 -3.17 11.01
CA THR A 17 -4.74 -2.53 10.60
C THR A 17 -4.60 -1.77 9.26
N ARG A 18 -3.45 -1.13 9.03
CA ARG A 18 -3.17 -0.48 7.74
C ARG A 18 -2.93 -1.49 6.63
N LEU A 19 -2.32 -2.64 6.93
CA LEU A 19 -2.12 -3.72 5.97
C LEU A 19 -3.47 -4.26 5.50
N ASP A 20 -4.38 -4.55 6.44
CA ASP A 20 -5.71 -5.07 6.14
C ASP A 20 -6.53 -4.06 5.31
N ALA A 21 -6.49 -2.77 5.67
CA ALA A 21 -7.12 -1.72 4.87
C ALA A 21 -6.50 -1.60 3.47
N THR A 22 -5.18 -1.76 3.35
CA THR A 22 -4.49 -1.75 2.04
C THR A 22 -4.94 -2.92 1.17
N ARG A 23 -5.08 -4.12 1.76
CA ARG A 23 -5.62 -5.30 1.05
C ARG A 23 -7.02 -5.05 0.51
N GLU A 24 -7.92 -4.52 1.33
CA GLU A 24 -9.29 -4.22 0.91
C GLU A 24 -9.31 -3.22 -0.26
N LEU A 25 -8.52 -2.15 -0.17
CA LEU A 25 -8.45 -1.13 -1.22
C LEU A 25 -7.88 -1.69 -2.53
N LEU A 26 -6.82 -2.50 -2.45
CA LEU A 26 -6.24 -3.17 -3.62
C LEU A 26 -7.20 -4.19 -4.23
N GLN A 27 -7.98 -4.90 -3.42
CA GLN A 27 -9.00 -5.82 -3.91
C GLN A 27 -10.10 -5.08 -4.67
N ARG A 28 -10.66 -4.01 -4.08
CA ARG A 28 -11.67 -3.17 -4.77
C ARG A 28 -11.13 -2.60 -6.07
N PHE A 29 -9.85 -2.26 -6.10
CA PHE A 29 -9.17 -1.77 -7.27
C PHE A 29 -9.01 -2.83 -8.36
N ALA A 30 -8.59 -4.05 -8.00
CA ALA A 30 -8.51 -5.19 -8.91
C ALA A 30 -9.89 -5.58 -9.47
N GLU A 31 -10.95 -5.41 -8.69
CA GLU A 31 -12.34 -5.62 -9.10
C GLU A 31 -12.89 -4.48 -9.98
N GLY A 32 -12.10 -3.44 -10.29
CA GLY A 32 -12.53 -2.29 -11.09
C GLY A 32 -13.53 -1.37 -10.39
N LYS A 33 -13.70 -1.51 -9.07
CA LYS A 33 -14.65 -0.71 -8.26
C LYS A 33 -14.09 0.65 -7.84
N THR A 34 -12.81 0.92 -8.09
CA THR A 34 -12.16 2.21 -7.87
C THR A 34 -11.12 2.48 -8.96
N MET A 35 -10.89 3.76 -9.28
CA MET A 35 -9.91 4.20 -10.29
C MET A 35 -8.48 4.31 -9.77
N GLY A 36 -8.28 4.19 -8.45
CA GLY A 36 -6.97 4.25 -7.82
C GLY A 36 -7.03 4.14 -6.30
N VAL A 37 -5.86 3.99 -5.68
CA VAL A 37 -5.71 3.96 -4.22
C VAL A 37 -4.67 5.00 -3.80
N VAL A 38 -5.02 5.85 -2.83
CA VAL A 38 -4.08 6.79 -2.20
C VAL A 38 -3.76 6.28 -0.79
N MET A 39 -2.49 6.18 -0.45
CA MET A 39 -2.05 5.89 0.91
C MET A 39 -0.93 6.81 1.37
N SER A 40 -0.88 7.09 2.67
CA SER A 40 0.25 7.78 3.30
C SER A 40 1.09 6.79 4.11
N LEU A 41 2.36 6.68 3.77
CA LEU A 41 3.35 5.87 4.48
C LEU A 41 4.44 6.78 5.07
N THR A 42 5.12 6.31 6.10
CA THR A 42 6.28 6.99 6.67
C THR A 42 7.51 6.11 6.45
N HIS A 43 8.60 6.68 5.96
CA HIS A 43 9.88 6.00 5.77
C HIS A 43 11.00 6.99 6.10
N ASP A 44 11.98 6.57 6.91
CA ASP A 44 13.10 7.40 7.37
C ASP A 44 12.71 8.79 7.90
N GLY A 45 11.58 8.87 8.61
CA GLY A 45 11.03 10.12 9.15
C GLY A 45 10.32 11.02 8.14
N ALA A 46 10.34 10.69 6.85
CA ALA A 46 9.61 11.37 5.80
C ALA A 46 8.24 10.74 5.55
N ARG A 47 7.24 11.56 5.22
CA ARG A 47 5.90 11.10 4.83
C ARG A 47 5.81 11.01 3.30
N HIS A 48 5.51 9.82 2.81
CA HIS A 48 5.31 9.51 1.39
C HIS A 48 3.82 9.33 1.11
N HIS A 49 3.33 9.96 0.03
CA HIS A 49 2.00 9.71 -0.51
C HIS A 49 2.15 8.80 -1.72
N LEU A 50 1.64 7.58 -1.62
CA LEU A 50 1.61 6.64 -2.74
C LEU A 50 0.27 6.74 -3.44
N PHE A 51 0.32 6.95 -4.75
CA PHE A 51 -0.84 6.84 -5.63
C PHE A 51 -0.67 5.61 -6.52
N ILE A 52 -1.59 4.67 -6.37
CA ILE A 52 -1.56 3.38 -7.05
C ILE A 52 -2.55 3.43 -8.21
N THR A 53 -2.01 3.28 -9.42
CA THR A 53 -2.74 3.24 -10.69
C THR A 53 -2.71 1.85 -11.32
N PRO A 54 -3.56 1.57 -12.32
CA PRO A 54 -3.68 0.21 -12.84
C PRO A 54 -2.36 -0.22 -13.48
N GLY A 55 -1.93 -1.45 -13.20
CA GLY A 55 -0.68 -2.00 -13.70
C GLY A 55 0.57 -1.74 -12.85
N ALA A 56 0.48 -1.03 -11.72
CA ALA A 56 1.60 -0.86 -10.80
C ALA A 56 1.89 -2.17 -10.02
N PRO A 57 3.16 -2.66 -9.98
CA PRO A 57 3.51 -3.83 -9.19
C PRO A 57 3.57 -3.49 -7.70
N ILE A 58 2.82 -4.23 -6.88
CA ILE A 58 2.76 -4.05 -5.41
C ILE A 58 2.90 -5.39 -4.73
N THR A 59 3.74 -5.44 -3.69
CA THR A 59 3.92 -6.64 -2.87
C THR A 59 3.63 -6.31 -1.41
N LEU A 60 2.76 -7.11 -0.78
CA LEU A 60 2.41 -7.04 0.62
C LEU A 60 3.08 -8.19 1.38
N ILE A 61 3.68 -7.91 2.54
CA ILE A 61 4.37 -8.89 3.39
C ILE A 61 3.79 -8.80 4.80
N GLU A 62 3.44 -9.96 5.38
CA GLU A 62 2.98 -10.11 6.78
C GLU A 62 4.15 -10.23 7.77
#